data_AF-A0A448WL75-F1
#
_entry.id   AF-A0A448WL75-F1
#
_cell.length_a   1.000
_cell.length_b   1.000
_cell.length_c   1.000
_cell.angle_alpha   90.00
_cell.angle_beta   90.00
_cell.angle_gamma   90.00
#
_symmetry.space_group_name_H-M   'P 1'
#
loop_
_entity.id
_entity.type
_entity.pdbx_description
1 polymer ?
#
loop_
_entity_poly.entity_id
_entity_poly.type
_entity_poly.pdbx_seq_one_letter_code
_entity_poly.pdbx_strand_id
1 'polypeptide(L)'
;MPRTVQLPPNAGSESNMVESPESSGTNARGASAVDNPFCAANIDVTNFLNLNSHLSHDDFCLAYVFTYRDFTGGTLGLAWVAEPGGSGGVCEKHRLMREGSQNVYKSLNTGIVTLLNYGAHVI
;
A
#
# COMPACT_ATOMS: atom_id res chain seq x y z
N MET A 1 14.99 19.79 31.95
CA MET A 1 14.55 18.70 32.84
C MET A 1 13.87 17.65 31.98
N PRO A 2 14.37 16.41 31.92
CA PRO A 2 13.79 15.38 31.08
C PRO A 2 12.41 14.96 31.61
N ARG A 3 11.40 14.90 30.74
CA ARG A 3 10.11 14.29 31.06
C ARG A 3 10.07 12.87 30.51
N THR A 4 9.79 11.93 31.38
CA THR A 4 9.47 10.54 31.05
C THR A 4 8.20 10.51 30.18
N VAL A 5 8.27 9.88 29.02
CA VAL A 5 7.09 9.53 28.23
C VAL A 5 6.64 8.15 28.73
N GLN A 6 5.57 8.12 29.52
CA GLN A 6 4.92 6.89 29.94
C GLN A 6 4.04 6.38 28.79
N LEU A 7 4.34 5.21 28.25
CA LEU A 7 3.47 4.50 27.30
C LEU A 7 2.15 4.13 28.00
N PRO A 8 0.98 4.25 27.34
CA PRO A 8 -0.25 3.71 27.87
C PRO A 8 -0.16 2.17 27.99
N PRO A 9 -0.71 1.56 29.06
CA PRO A 9 -0.69 0.12 29.23
C PRO A 9 -1.75 -0.52 28.32
N ASN A 10 -1.31 -1.49 27.51
CA ASN A 10 -2.13 -2.49 26.82
C ASN A 10 -3.28 -1.97 25.94
N ALA A 11 -2.98 -1.73 24.66
CA ALA A 11 -3.89 -2.16 23.59
C ALA A 11 -3.34 -3.49 23.05
N GLY A 12 -3.62 -4.57 23.77
CA GLY A 12 -3.46 -5.91 23.24
C GLY A 12 -4.52 -6.14 22.17
N SER A 13 -4.09 -6.26 20.93
CA SER A 13 -4.71 -7.19 20.00
C SER A 13 -3.58 -7.82 19.20
N GLU A 14 -3.12 -8.98 19.67
CA GLU A 14 -2.59 -10.01 18.79
C GLU A 14 -3.68 -10.33 17.76
N SER A 15 -3.67 -9.63 16.62
CA SER A 15 -4.33 -10.15 15.44
C SER A 15 -3.42 -11.24 14.90
N ASN A 16 -3.69 -12.44 15.37
CA ASN A 16 -3.15 -13.71 14.90
C ASN A 16 -2.87 -13.65 13.39
N MET A 17 -1.65 -14.00 13.00
CA MET A 17 -1.43 -14.62 11.69
C MET A 17 -2.24 -15.91 11.71
N VAL A 18 -3.49 -15.86 11.25
CA VAL A 18 -4.27 -17.07 11.02
C VAL A 18 -3.65 -17.76 9.82
N GLU A 19 -2.78 -18.71 10.10
CA GLU A 19 -2.39 -19.75 9.16
C GLU A 19 -3.69 -20.47 8.76
N SER A 20 -4.12 -20.27 7.51
CA SER A 20 -5.29 -20.96 6.98
C SER A 20 -4.96 -22.44 6.82
N PRO A 21 -5.89 -23.35 7.16
CA PRO A 21 -5.57 -24.77 7.31
C PRO A 21 -5.17 -25.37 5.96
N GLU A 22 -4.12 -26.20 5.97
CA GLU A 22 -3.86 -27.15 4.89
C GLU A 22 -5.07 -28.08 4.71
N SER A 23 -5.92 -27.79 3.74
CA SER A 23 -6.90 -28.75 3.26
C SER A 23 -6.28 -29.56 2.12
N SER A 24 -5.80 -30.74 2.51
CA SER A 24 -5.63 -31.95 1.72
C SER A 24 -6.35 -31.97 0.36
N GLY A 25 -5.52 -31.96 -0.69
CA GLY A 25 -5.75 -32.58 -2.01
C GLY A 25 -7.14 -32.45 -2.65
N THR A 26 -7.29 -31.53 -3.59
CA THR A 26 -7.69 -31.84 -4.99
C THR A 26 -7.66 -30.57 -5.87
N ASN A 27 -6.90 -30.65 -6.96
CA ASN A 27 -6.96 -29.86 -8.20
C ASN A 27 -6.80 -28.31 -8.13
N ALA A 28 -5.57 -27.84 -8.39
CA ALA A 28 -5.25 -26.43 -8.58
C ALA A 28 -5.90 -25.86 -9.86
N ARG A 29 -6.82 -24.89 -9.71
CA ARG A 29 -7.05 -23.73 -10.60
C ARG A 29 -8.21 -22.87 -10.07
N GLY A 30 -7.86 -21.72 -9.47
CA GLY A 30 -8.79 -20.61 -9.25
C GLY A 30 -9.35 -20.48 -7.84
N ALA A 31 -8.49 -20.30 -6.83
CA ALA A 31 -8.90 -19.51 -5.68
C ALA A 31 -9.22 -18.10 -6.19
N SER A 32 -10.50 -17.74 -6.12
CA SER A 32 -11.07 -16.51 -6.66
C SER A 32 -10.23 -15.28 -6.36
N ALA A 33 -9.69 -14.67 -7.41
CA ALA A 33 -9.14 -13.31 -7.45
C ALA A 33 -10.23 -12.22 -7.20
N VAL A 34 -11.26 -12.54 -6.42
CA VAL A 34 -12.51 -11.76 -6.33
C VAL A 34 -12.40 -10.62 -5.31
N ASP A 35 -11.49 -10.68 -4.32
CA ASP A 35 -11.41 -9.65 -3.27
C ASP A 35 -10.05 -8.94 -3.13
N ASN A 36 -9.01 -9.34 -3.88
CA ASN A 36 -7.73 -8.62 -3.85
C ASN A 36 -7.70 -7.53 -4.93
N PRO A 37 -7.75 -6.24 -4.57
CA PRO A 37 -7.79 -5.15 -5.55
C PRO A 37 -6.51 -5.05 -6.40
N PHE A 38 -5.40 -5.66 -5.97
CA PHE A 38 -4.13 -5.67 -6.71
C PHE A 38 -4.05 -6.77 -7.78
N CYS A 39 -5.02 -7.68 -7.88
CA CYS A 39 -4.97 -8.82 -8.81
C CYS A 39 -5.30 -8.45 -10.26
N ALA A 40 -5.97 -7.33 -10.51
CA ALA A 40 -6.36 -6.96 -11.87
C ALA A 40 -5.11 -6.80 -12.76
N ALA A 41 -5.09 -7.42 -13.93
CA ALA A 41 -3.90 -7.47 -14.79
C ALA A 41 -3.48 -6.07 -15.28
N ASN A 42 -4.44 -5.19 -15.56
CA ASN A 42 -4.22 -3.92 -16.24
C ASN A 42 -4.46 -2.71 -15.31
N ILE A 43 -3.83 -2.69 -14.15
CA ILE A 43 -3.85 -1.51 -13.26
C ILE A 43 -2.69 -0.61 -13.66
N ASP A 44 -2.98 0.64 -14.01
CA ASP A 44 -1.93 1.63 -14.29
C ASP A 44 -1.18 2.04 -13.00
N VAL A 45 -0.02 2.67 -13.19
CA VAL A 45 0.86 3.07 -12.09
C VAL A 45 0.19 3.99 -11.07
N THR A 46 -0.68 4.90 -11.51
CA THR A 46 -1.37 5.86 -10.64
C THR A 46 -2.43 5.16 -9.80
N ASN A 47 -3.25 4.32 -10.43
CA ASN A 47 -4.27 3.54 -9.77
C ASN A 47 -3.65 2.52 -8.80
N PHE A 48 -2.51 1.93 -9.15
CA PHE A 48 -1.78 1.01 -8.28
C PHE A 48 -1.26 1.72 -7.00
N LEU A 49 -0.75 2.95 -7.14
CA LEU A 49 -0.40 3.79 -5.98
C LEU A 49 -1.64 4.16 -5.14
N ASN A 50 -2.74 4.55 -5.79
CA ASN A 50 -3.99 4.88 -5.10
C ASN A 50 -4.55 3.70 -4.30
N LEU A 51 -4.46 2.47 -4.82
CA LEU A 51 -4.85 1.27 -4.07
C LEU A 51 -4.04 1.13 -2.78
N ASN A 52 -2.72 1.33 -2.82
CA ASN A 52 -1.90 1.34 -1.61
C ASN A 52 -2.28 2.50 -0.68
N SER A 53 -2.64 3.66 -1.25
CA SER A 53 -3.00 4.86 -0.49
C SER A 53 -4.33 4.75 0.25
N HIS A 54 -5.28 3.91 -0.20
CA HIS A 54 -6.58 3.75 0.46
C HIS A 54 -6.52 3.00 1.79
N LEU A 55 -5.43 2.28 2.06
CA LEU A 55 -5.21 1.62 3.34
C LEU A 55 -4.66 2.61 4.37
N SER A 56 -4.99 2.41 5.65
CA SER A 56 -4.36 3.18 6.72
C SER A 56 -2.93 2.69 6.96
N HIS A 57 -1.98 3.61 6.91
CA HIS A 57 -0.56 3.38 7.18
C HIS A 57 -0.08 4.24 8.35
N ASP A 58 -0.96 4.56 9.30
CA ASP A 58 -0.67 5.48 10.41
C ASP A 58 0.45 4.99 11.33
N ASP A 59 0.65 3.68 11.42
CA ASP A 59 1.66 3.07 12.29
C ASP A 59 3.08 3.13 11.69
N PHE A 60 3.22 3.59 10.45
CA PHE A 60 4.49 3.62 9.72
C PHE A 60 4.79 5.04 9.21
N CYS A 61 6.07 5.39 9.13
CA CYS A 61 6.45 6.64 8.48
C CYS A 61 6.35 6.54 6.96
N LEU A 62 6.50 5.35 6.37
CA LEU A 62 6.45 5.18 4.93
C LEU A 62 6.08 3.74 4.58
N ALA A 63 5.17 3.55 3.62
CA ALA A 63 4.68 2.25 3.20
C ALA A 63 4.84 2.06 1.68
N TYR A 64 5.54 1.00 1.27
CA TYR A 64 5.82 0.71 -0.14
C TYR A 64 5.28 -0.65 -0.57
N VAL A 65 4.72 -0.71 -1.78
CA VAL A 65 4.38 -1.98 -2.44
C VAL A 65 5.39 -2.25 -3.56
N PHE A 66 6.05 -3.40 -3.47
CA PHE A 66 6.87 -3.94 -4.54
C PHE A 66 6.02 -4.81 -5.47
N THR A 67 6.23 -4.69 -6.77
CA THR A 67 5.50 -5.47 -7.78
C THR A 67 6.40 -5.86 -8.95
N TYR A 68 5.87 -6.71 -9.82
CA TYR A 68 6.53 -7.19 -11.04
C TYR A 68 5.63 -6.90 -12.24
N ARG A 69 5.30 -5.61 -12.44
CA ARG A 69 4.37 -5.13 -13.45
C ARG A 69 5.10 -4.20 -14.41
N ASP A 70 4.87 -4.38 -15.71
CA ASP A 70 5.45 -3.50 -16.72
C ASP A 70 4.53 -2.29 -16.92
N PHE A 71 4.84 -1.18 -16.25
CA PHE A 71 4.04 0.03 -16.35
C PHE A 71 4.32 0.79 -17.65
N THR A 72 3.30 1.46 -18.16
CA THR A 72 3.39 2.21 -19.42
C THR A 72 4.44 3.32 -19.34
N GLY A 73 5.09 3.59 -20.48
CA GLY A 73 6.12 4.62 -20.58
C GLY A 73 7.44 4.29 -19.86
N GLY A 74 7.64 3.04 -19.44
CA GLY A 74 8.85 2.60 -18.75
C GLY A 74 8.95 3.08 -17.30
N THR A 75 7.80 3.30 -16.66
CA THR A 75 7.72 3.83 -15.30
C THR A 75 8.13 2.77 -14.28
N LEU A 76 9.15 3.07 -13.47
CA LEU A 76 9.67 2.12 -12.47
C LEU A 76 8.99 2.24 -11.09
N GLY A 77 8.26 3.33 -10.85
CA GLY A 77 7.62 3.56 -9.58
C GLY A 77 6.94 4.92 -9.52
N LEU A 78 6.16 5.13 -8.48
CA LEU A 78 5.45 6.37 -8.22
C LEU A 78 5.29 6.54 -6.70
N ALA A 79 5.36 7.78 -6.22
CA ALA A 79 5.15 8.12 -4.82
C ALA A 79 4.52 9.51 -4.70
N TRP A 80 3.86 9.74 -3.57
CA TRP A 80 3.39 11.09 -3.21
C TRP A 80 4.56 11.96 -2.75
N VAL A 81 4.64 13.16 -3.31
CA VAL A 81 5.66 14.15 -2.94
C VAL A 81 5.12 15.00 -1.80
N ALA A 82 5.96 15.28 -0.81
CA ALA A 82 5.62 16.20 0.27
C ALA A 82 5.57 17.65 -0.24
N GLU A 83 4.50 18.37 0.08
CA GLU A 83 4.36 19.79 -0.22
C GLU A 83 4.47 20.66 1.05
N PRO A 84 5.20 21.78 1.04
CA PRO A 84 5.22 22.72 2.15
C PRO A 84 3.80 23.25 2.45
N GLY A 85 3.28 22.93 3.63
CA GLY A 85 1.89 23.28 4.02
C GLY A 85 0.81 22.43 3.34
N GLY A 86 1.20 21.44 2.54
CA GLY A 86 0.31 20.49 1.87
C GLY A 86 0.32 19.12 2.56
N SER A 87 0.27 18.06 1.76
CA SER A 87 0.16 16.68 2.23
C SER A 87 1.09 15.77 1.45
N GLY A 88 1.50 14.66 2.06
CA GLY A 88 2.24 13.61 1.37
C GLY A 88 3.68 13.47 1.79
N GLY A 89 4.29 12.37 1.35
CA GLY A 89 5.63 11.98 1.75
C GLY A 89 5.67 11.39 3.15
N VAL A 90 6.85 11.44 3.77
CA VAL A 90 7.15 10.72 5.01
C VAL A 90 6.25 11.16 6.18
N CYS A 91 5.82 10.18 6.97
CA CYS A 91 5.08 10.32 8.21
C CYS A 91 3.71 11.03 8.07
N GLU A 92 3.17 11.12 6.86
CA GLU A 92 1.81 11.58 6.61
C GLU A 92 0.77 10.60 7.20
N LYS A 93 -0.32 11.14 7.75
CA LYS A 93 -1.37 10.35 8.40
C LYS A 93 -2.56 10.10 7.47
N HIS A 94 -3.28 9.02 7.73
CA HIS A 94 -4.49 8.64 7.01
C HIS A 94 -5.60 9.66 7.27
N ARG A 95 -6.01 10.37 6.22
CA ARG A 95 -6.98 11.46 6.36
C ARG A 95 -7.83 11.63 5.12
N LEU A 96 -8.91 12.37 5.27
CA LEU A 96 -9.83 12.67 4.18
C LEU A 96 -9.16 13.61 3.17
N MET A 97 -9.09 13.17 1.92
CA MET A 97 -8.56 13.93 0.79
C MET A 97 -9.63 14.16 -0.26
N ARG A 98 -9.54 15.28 -0.96
CA ARG A 98 -10.44 15.60 -2.08
C ARG A 98 -9.92 14.97 -3.37
N GLU A 99 -10.69 14.08 -3.95
CA GLU A 99 -10.43 13.43 -5.24
C GLU A 99 -11.58 13.75 -6.20
N GLY A 100 -11.35 14.72 -7.09
CA GLY A 100 -12.40 15.26 -7.95
C GLY A 100 -13.52 15.91 -7.13
N SER A 101 -14.73 15.34 -7.22
CA SER A 101 -15.92 15.78 -6.48
C SER A 101 -16.18 14.99 -5.19
N GLN A 102 -15.39 13.93 -4.93
CA GLN A 102 -15.56 13.04 -3.78
C GLN A 102 -14.47 13.27 -2.75
N ASN A 103 -14.78 12.93 -1.50
CA ASN A 103 -13.82 12.89 -0.42
C ASN A 103 -13.50 11.43 -0.09
N VAL A 104 -12.23 11.07 -0.14
CA VAL A 104 -11.73 9.70 0.04
C VAL A 104 -10.62 9.71 1.08
N TYR A 105 -10.66 8.76 2.01
CA TYR A 105 -9.58 8.59 2.97
C TYR A 105 -8.32 8.04 2.28
N LYS A 106 -7.19 8.72 2.47
CA LYS A 106 -5.90 8.32 1.90
C LYS A 106 -4.76 8.52 2.88
N SER A 107 -3.80 7.61 2.82
CA SER A 107 -2.47 7.70 3.40
C SER A 107 -1.49 8.09 2.30
N LEU A 108 -0.97 9.30 2.33
CA LEU A 108 -0.03 9.79 1.31
C LEU A 108 1.45 9.59 1.71
N ASN A 109 1.70 8.78 2.74
CA ASN A 109 3.02 8.21 3.06
C ASN A 109 3.29 6.92 2.27
N THR A 110 2.81 6.87 1.03
CA THR A 110 2.82 5.67 0.20
C THR A 110 3.63 5.83 -1.08
N GLY A 111 4.24 4.73 -1.51
CA GLY A 111 4.92 4.61 -2.78
C GLY A 111 4.80 3.20 -3.35
N ILE A 112 5.16 3.06 -4.63
CA ILE A 112 5.20 1.78 -5.33
C ILE A 112 6.47 1.68 -6.16
N VAL A 113 6.98 0.46 -6.31
CA VAL A 113 8.17 0.15 -7.12
C VAL A 113 7.89 -1.12 -7.91
N THR A 114 8.24 -1.13 -9.19
CA THR A 114 8.27 -2.33 -10.02
C THR A 114 9.69 -2.78 -10.32
N LEU A 115 9.86 -4.09 -10.42
CA LEU A 115 11.12 -4.75 -10.80
C LEU A 115 11.16 -5.16 -12.28
N LEU A 116 10.13 -4.79 -13.06
CA LEU A 116 9.99 -5.13 -14.47
C LEU A 116 9.85 -3.85 -15.31
N ASN A 117 10.61 -3.77 -16.40
CA ASN A 117 10.54 -2.67 -17.36
C ASN A 117 10.78 -3.18 -18.79
N TYR A 118 9.85 -2.92 -19.71
CA TYR A 118 9.94 -3.39 -21.11
C TYR A 118 10.24 -4.89 -21.23
N GLY A 119 9.60 -5.70 -20.38
CA GLY A 119 9.82 -7.16 -20.30
C GLY A 119 11.15 -7.62 -19.68
N ALA A 120 12.01 -6.70 -19.24
CA ALA A 120 13.29 -7.02 -18.61
C ALA A 120 13.28 -6.76 -17.10
N HIS A 121 13.89 -7.66 -16.33
CA HIS A 121 14.13 -7.46 -14.90
C HIS A 121 15.17 -6.36 -14.68
N VAL A 122 14.90 -5.44 -13.76
CA VAL A 122 15.73 -4.25 -13.49
C VAL A 122 16.37 -4.30 -12.09
N ILE A 123 17.03 -5.40 -11.73
CA ILE A 123 18.03 -5.51 -10.65
C ILE A 123 18.80 -6.83 -10.73
#